data_AF-A0A7Y0SI14-F1
#
_entry.id   AF-A0A7Y0SI14-F1
#
_cell.length_a   1.000
_cell.length_b   1.000
_cell.length_c   1.000
_cell.angle_alpha   90.00
_cell.angle_beta   90.00
_cell.angle_gamma   90.00
#
_symmetry.space_group_name_H-M   'P 1'
#
loop_
_entity.id
_entity.type
_entity.pdbx_description
1 polymer ?
#
loop_
_entity_poly.entity_id
_entity_poly.type
_entity_poly.pdbx_seq_one_letter_code
_entity_poly.pdbx_strand_id
1 'polypeptide(L)'
;MAYSPFYITPEELAVYQEAQEQRISSGSNVLRWSVVNVEMPSRYIHLYFTLVTLFVCIAIFFALANFDQNDDTIFLACVLSFCVALFYFLMRWGLLKQYHYVFSEKGLVAKPSSTIPKWMNNASQVTGWVGATTCILMVILVGPMALAGAGAFILVSFK
;
A
#
# COMPACT_ATOMS: atom_id res chain seq x y z
N MET A 1 -34.31 0.55 -11.68
CA MET A 1 -33.28 0.10 -12.63
C MET A 1 -32.62 1.37 -13.18
N ALA A 2 -31.42 1.71 -12.72
CA ALA A 2 -30.73 2.91 -13.17
C ALA A 2 -30.10 2.62 -14.53
N TYR A 3 -30.64 3.21 -15.60
CA TYR A 3 -30.02 3.20 -16.92
C TYR A 3 -28.71 3.99 -16.83
N SER A 4 -27.57 3.31 -16.96
CA SER A 4 -26.30 4.00 -17.21
C SER A 4 -26.36 4.57 -18.63
N PRO A 5 -26.39 5.90 -18.83
CA PRO A 5 -26.41 6.46 -20.16
C PRO A 5 -25.05 6.17 -20.78
N PHE A 6 -25.04 5.40 -21.87
CA PHE A 6 -23.84 4.97 -22.61
C PHE A 6 -23.03 6.13 -23.24
N TYR A 7 -23.35 7.38 -22.90
CA TYR A 7 -22.82 8.62 -23.47
C TYR A 7 -22.19 9.58 -22.45
N ILE A 8 -22.18 9.25 -21.16
CA ILE A 8 -21.53 10.11 -20.16
C ILE A 8 -20.02 9.85 -20.20
N THR A 9 -19.25 10.89 -20.48
CA THR A 9 -17.79 10.85 -20.35
C THR A 9 -17.40 10.72 -18.87
N PRO A 10 -16.26 10.08 -18.54
CA PRO A 10 -15.84 9.91 -17.15
C PRO A 10 -15.72 11.24 -16.39
N GLU A 11 -15.37 12.33 -17.07
CA GLU A 11 -15.32 13.67 -16.49
C GLU A 11 -16.72 14.19 -16.11
N GLU A 12 -17.70 14.04 -17.00
CA GLU A 12 -19.09 14.44 -16.72
C GLU A 12 -19.69 13.62 -15.57
N LEU A 13 -19.40 12.32 -15.50
CA LEU A 13 -19.85 11.45 -14.41
C LEU A 13 -19.38 11.97 -13.04
N ALA A 14 -18.11 12.37 -12.96
CA ALA A 14 -17.53 12.90 -11.73
C ALA A 14 -18.25 14.19 -11.29
N VAL A 15 -18.50 15.12 -12.22
CA VAL A 15 -19.23 16.36 -11.95
C VAL A 15 -20.66 16.08 -11.47
N TYR A 16 -21.36 15.13 -12.11
CA TYR A 16 -22.71 14.75 -11.67
C TYR A 16 -22.70 14.11 -10.27
N GLN A 17 -21.72 13.25 -9.98
CA GLN A 17 -21.57 12.64 -8.66
C GLN A 17 -21.32 13.70 -7.58
N GLU A 18 -20.40 14.64 -7.81
CA GLU A 18 -20.11 15.73 -6.88
C GLU A 18 -21.34 16.61 -6.61
N ALA A 19 -22.11 16.95 -7.66
CA ALA A 19 -23.34 17.72 -7.52
C ALA A 19 -24.41 16.98 -6.72
N GLN A 20 -24.54 15.66 -6.89
CA GLN A 20 -25.48 14.84 -6.11
C GLN A 20 -25.05 14.73 -4.65
N GLU A 21 -23.76 14.55 -4.38
CA GLU A 21 -23.23 14.51 -3.03
C GLU A 21 -23.45 15.82 -2.28
N GLN A 22 -23.23 16.97 -2.95
CA GLN A 22 -23.52 18.27 -2.36
C GLN A 22 -25.01 18.38 -2.00
N ARG A 23 -25.91 17.98 -2.90
CA ARG A 23 -27.36 17.99 -2.65
C ARG A 23 -27.77 17.12 -1.46
N ILE A 24 -27.17 15.95 -1.31
CA ILE A 24 -27.43 15.03 -0.18
C ILE A 24 -26.85 15.59 1.11
N SER A 25 -25.65 16.19 1.06
CA SER A 25 -25.01 16.81 2.22
C SER A 25 -25.74 18.06 2.73
N SER A 26 -26.52 18.71 1.88
CA SER A 26 -27.29 19.92 2.18
C SER A 26 -28.76 19.64 2.54
N GLY A 27 -29.16 18.38 2.68
CA GLY A 27 -30.51 18.00 3.09
C GLY A 27 -30.77 18.23 4.59
N SER A 28 -32.03 18.14 5.01
CA SER A 28 -32.43 18.02 6.42
C SER A 28 -31.97 16.68 7.01
N ASN A 29 -31.77 16.65 8.33
CA ASN A 29 -31.48 15.42 9.10
C ASN A 29 -30.25 14.63 8.61
N VAL A 30 -29.09 15.29 8.54
CA VAL A 30 -27.85 14.66 8.08
C VAL A 30 -27.18 13.87 9.21
N LEU A 31 -27.10 12.55 9.05
CA LEU A 31 -26.33 11.64 9.90
C LEU A 31 -24.98 11.35 9.24
N ARG A 32 -23.89 11.55 9.98
CA ARG A 32 -22.52 11.27 9.51
C ARG A 32 -21.86 10.27 10.43
N TRP A 33 -21.30 9.21 9.88
CA TRP A 33 -20.47 8.27 10.64
C TRP A 33 -19.32 7.76 9.79
N SER A 34 -18.26 7.34 10.46
CA SER A 34 -17.10 6.72 9.83
C SER A 34 -16.94 5.29 10.35
N VAL A 35 -16.83 4.33 9.45
CA VAL A 35 -16.56 2.93 9.79
C VAL A 35 -15.22 2.53 9.20
N VAL A 36 -14.41 1.85 9.99
CA VAL A 36 -13.12 1.31 9.55
C VAL A 36 -13.31 -0.16 9.18
N ASN A 37 -12.82 -0.57 8.02
CA ASN A 37 -12.76 -1.97 7.55
C ASN A 37 -14.13 -2.64 7.39
N VAL A 38 -14.99 -2.10 6.54
CA VAL A 38 -16.31 -2.69 6.23
C VAL A 38 -16.20 -3.92 5.31
N GLU A 39 -15.21 -3.94 4.41
CA GLU A 39 -15.03 -5.01 3.41
C GLU A 39 -14.37 -6.28 3.98
N MET A 40 -13.74 -6.22 5.16
CA MET A 40 -12.97 -7.35 5.68
C MET A 40 -13.81 -8.24 6.60
N PRO A 41 -13.86 -9.56 6.37
CA PRO A 41 -14.68 -10.47 7.16
C PRO A 41 -14.21 -10.58 8.61
N SER A 42 -12.94 -10.26 8.89
CA SER A 42 -12.48 -10.08 10.26
C SER A 42 -11.45 -8.95 10.37
N ARG A 43 -11.53 -8.21 11.48
CA ARG A 43 -10.62 -7.11 11.80
C ARG A 43 -9.16 -7.54 11.96
N TYR A 44 -8.92 -8.84 12.20
CA TYR A 44 -7.61 -9.40 12.55
C TYR A 44 -6.89 -10.12 11.41
N ILE A 45 -7.44 -10.11 10.18
CA ILE A 45 -6.82 -10.73 9.01
C ILE A 45 -5.37 -10.27 8.80
N HIS A 46 -5.11 -8.97 8.94
CA HIS A 46 -3.75 -8.43 8.80
C HIS A 46 -2.77 -9.01 9.84
N LEU A 47 -3.22 -9.27 11.07
CA LEU A 47 -2.40 -9.92 12.11
C LEU A 47 -2.12 -11.38 11.74
N TYR A 48 -3.12 -12.11 11.25
CA TYR A 48 -2.95 -13.49 10.84
C TYR A 48 -1.90 -13.62 9.73
N PHE A 49 -2.01 -12.81 8.67
CA PHE A 49 -1.01 -12.79 7.60
C PHE A 49 0.39 -12.41 8.10
N THR A 50 0.48 -11.45 9.02
CA THR A 50 1.78 -11.06 9.60
C THR A 50 2.38 -12.19 10.44
N LEU A 51 1.55 -12.92 11.19
CA LEU A 51 1.99 -14.04 12.02
C LEU A 51 2.51 -15.20 11.16
N VAL A 52 1.83 -15.51 10.05
CA VAL A 52 2.29 -16.49 9.07
C VAL A 52 3.66 -16.07 8.50
N THR A 53 3.80 -14.81 8.06
CA THR A 53 5.08 -14.29 7.57
C THR A 53 6.18 -14.37 8.63
N LEU A 54 5.88 -14.03 9.87
CA LEU A 54 6.83 -14.12 10.98
C LEU A 54 7.30 -15.57 11.20
N PHE A 55 6.39 -16.55 11.12
CA PHE A 55 6.75 -17.97 11.24
C PHE A 55 7.67 -18.44 10.11
N VAL A 56 7.37 -18.05 8.87
CA VAL A 56 8.22 -18.33 7.70
C VAL A 56 9.60 -17.71 7.86
N CYS A 57 9.66 -16.46 8.32
CA CYS A 57 10.92 -15.79 8.63
C CYS A 57 11.71 -16.56 9.70
N ILE A 58 11.11 -16.92 10.82
CA ILE A 58 11.81 -17.70 11.85
C ILE A 58 12.34 -19.03 11.29
N ALA A 59 11.57 -19.73 10.45
CA ALA A 59 12.02 -20.96 9.81
C ALA A 59 13.24 -20.73 8.90
N ILE A 60 13.24 -19.65 8.10
CA ILE A 60 14.38 -19.27 7.26
C ILE A 60 15.61 -18.93 8.12
N PHE A 61 15.40 -18.20 9.22
CA PHE A 61 16.48 -17.89 10.16
C PHE A 61 17.14 -19.16 10.68
N PHE A 62 16.37 -20.12 11.19
CA PHE A 62 16.91 -21.39 11.67
C PHE A 62 17.57 -22.24 10.57
N ALA A 63 17.08 -22.16 9.33
CA ALA A 63 17.66 -22.90 8.21
C ALA A 63 19.00 -22.34 7.73
N LEU A 64 19.21 -21.03 7.84
CA LEU A 64 20.39 -20.33 7.32
C LEU A 64 21.37 -19.89 8.41
N ALA A 65 20.96 -19.88 9.68
CA ALA A 65 21.81 -19.44 10.77
C ALA A 65 22.95 -20.43 11.02
N ASN A 66 24.17 -19.99 10.70
CA ASN A 66 25.39 -20.65 11.14
C ASN A 66 25.77 -20.08 12.52
N PHE A 67 25.41 -20.78 13.60
CA PHE A 67 25.65 -20.36 14.99
C PHE A 67 27.14 -20.23 15.38
N ASP A 68 28.06 -20.59 14.49
CA ASP A 68 29.51 -20.50 14.69
C ASP A 68 30.06 -19.11 14.29
N GLN A 69 29.39 -18.39 13.38
CA GLN A 69 29.80 -17.08 12.89
C GLN A 69 28.77 -16.02 13.29
N ASN A 70 29.05 -15.33 14.40
CA ASN A 70 28.09 -14.43 15.07
C ASN A 70 27.74 -13.18 14.25
N ASP A 71 28.65 -12.61 13.46
CA ASP A 71 28.37 -11.36 12.74
C ASP A 71 27.35 -11.54 11.61
N ASP A 72 27.47 -12.64 10.84
CA ASP A 72 26.56 -12.92 9.72
C ASP A 72 25.16 -13.31 10.20
N THR A 73 25.07 -14.01 11.33
CA THR A 73 23.79 -14.38 11.94
C THR A 73 23.05 -13.18 12.53
N ILE A 74 23.76 -12.23 13.14
CA ILE A 74 23.17 -10.96 13.62
C ILE A 74 22.65 -10.14 12.43
N PHE A 75 23.44 -10.02 11.36
CA PHE A 75 23.02 -9.31 10.16
C PHE A 75 21.75 -9.94 9.54
N LEU A 76 21.73 -11.26 9.41
CA LEU A 76 20.58 -12.00 8.89
C LEU A 76 19.33 -11.79 9.77
N ALA A 77 19.47 -11.83 11.10
CA ALA A 77 18.37 -11.54 12.03
C ALA A 77 17.80 -10.14 11.84
N CYS A 78 18.66 -9.12 11.70
CA CYS A 78 18.25 -7.74 11.50
C CYS A 78 17.48 -7.56 10.18
N VAL A 79 17.99 -8.12 9.08
CA VAL A 79 17.34 -8.06 7.77
C VAL A 79 15.96 -8.72 7.82
N LEU A 80 15.87 -9.90 8.43
CA LEU A 80 14.62 -10.63 8.52
C LEU A 80 13.57 -9.91 9.38
N SER A 81 14.00 -9.36 10.53
CA SER A 81 13.16 -8.56 11.40
C SER A 81 12.61 -7.33 10.68
N PHE A 82 13.47 -6.65 9.90
CA PHE A 82 13.08 -5.51 9.08
C PHE A 82 12.05 -5.90 8.01
N CYS A 83 12.24 -7.04 7.32
CA CYS A 83 11.27 -7.54 6.34
C CYS A 83 9.88 -7.81 6.97
N VAL A 84 9.82 -8.42 8.15
CA VAL A 84 8.55 -8.65 8.86
C VAL A 84 7.89 -7.34 9.28
N ALA A 85 8.67 -6.37 9.78
CA ALA A 85 8.18 -5.06 10.17
C ALA A 85 7.62 -4.28 8.98
N LEU A 86 8.33 -4.29 7.85
CA LEU A 86 7.87 -3.68 6.60
C LEU A 86 6.59 -4.34 6.09
N PHE A 87 6.53 -5.67 6.08
CA PHE A 87 5.34 -6.41 5.64
C PHE A 87 4.13 -6.08 6.51
N TYR A 88 4.31 -6.05 7.84
CA TYR A 88 3.26 -5.65 8.77
C TYR A 88 2.75 -4.25 8.48
N PHE A 89 3.66 -3.31 8.25
CA PHE A 89 3.34 -1.92 8.00
C PHE A 89 2.58 -1.71 6.68
N LEU A 90 3.07 -2.35 5.61
CA LEU A 90 2.42 -2.34 4.29
C LEU A 90 1.02 -2.96 4.36
N MET A 91 0.88 -4.11 5.02
CA MET A 91 -0.42 -4.76 5.20
C MET A 91 -1.34 -3.89 6.04
N ARG A 92 -0.87 -3.34 7.15
CA ARG A 92 -1.70 -2.49 8.02
C ARG A 92 -2.26 -1.31 7.24
N TRP A 93 -1.45 -0.59 6.48
CA TRP A 93 -1.91 0.59 5.75
C TRP A 93 -2.65 0.28 4.44
N GLY A 94 -2.28 -0.80 3.74
CA GLY A 94 -2.99 -1.26 2.54
C GLY A 94 -4.38 -1.83 2.85
N LEU A 95 -4.55 -2.42 4.04
CA LEU A 95 -5.80 -3.06 4.44
C LEU A 95 -6.73 -2.12 5.21
N LEU A 96 -6.22 -1.04 5.80
CA LEU A 96 -7.05 -0.06 6.51
C LEU A 96 -7.81 0.82 5.50
N LYS A 97 -9.02 0.39 5.10
CA LYS A 97 -9.95 1.23 4.35
C LYS A 97 -10.96 1.86 5.30
N GLN A 98 -11.03 3.19 5.32
CA GLN A 98 -12.04 3.92 6.08
C GLN A 98 -13.20 4.27 5.15
N TYR A 99 -14.43 4.11 5.60
CA TYR A 99 -15.62 4.52 4.86
C TYR A 99 -16.30 5.63 5.63
N HIS A 100 -16.50 6.77 4.97
CA HIS A 100 -17.33 7.84 5.48
C HIS A 100 -18.72 7.71 4.86
N TYR A 101 -19.71 7.57 5.73
CA TYR A 101 -21.10 7.49 5.34
C TYR A 101 -21.80 8.80 5.72
N VAL A 102 -22.59 9.30 4.78
CA VAL A 102 -23.48 10.45 4.97
C VAL A 102 -24.88 10.00 4.56
N PHE A 103 -25.80 9.99 5.51
CA PHE A 103 -27.20 9.70 5.27
C PHE A 103 -28.03 10.96 5.48
N SER A 104 -28.91 11.26 4.54
CA SER A 104 -29.89 12.34 4.61
C SER A 104 -31.20 11.85 3.98
N GLU A 105 -32.27 12.61 4.15
CA GLU A 105 -33.59 12.35 3.54
C GLU A 105 -33.53 12.19 2.01
N LYS A 106 -32.51 12.79 1.38
CA LYS A 106 -32.29 12.72 -0.07
C LYS A 106 -31.51 11.47 -0.52
N GLY A 107 -30.86 10.74 0.39
CA GLY A 107 -30.13 9.52 0.05
C GLY A 107 -28.94 9.19 0.96
N LEU A 108 -28.21 8.14 0.59
CA LEU A 108 -26.99 7.67 1.25
C LEU A 108 -25.78 7.87 0.33
N VAL A 109 -24.74 8.51 0.85
CA VAL A 109 -23.42 8.59 0.20
C VAL A 109 -22.44 7.76 1.02
N ALA A 110 -21.77 6.82 0.37
CA ALA A 110 -20.68 6.04 0.95
C ALA A 110 -19.39 6.38 0.20
N LYS A 111 -18.48 7.10 0.88
CA LYS A 111 -17.16 7.41 0.32
C LYS A 111 -16.08 6.53 0.93
N PRO A 112 -15.36 5.74 0.13
CA PRO A 112 -14.11 5.15 0.58
C PRO A 112 -13.08 6.27 0.75
N SER A 113 -12.61 6.45 1.98
CA SER A 113 -11.39 7.19 2.27
C SER A 113 -10.24 6.19 2.34
N SER A 114 -9.31 6.33 1.40
CA SER A 114 -8.04 5.64 1.50
C SER A 114 -7.28 6.21 2.69
N THR A 115 -6.92 5.36 3.65
CA THR A 115 -6.05 5.75 4.79
C THR A 115 -4.60 5.94 4.35
N ILE A 116 -4.28 5.70 3.06
CA ILE A 116 -2.93 5.92 2.54
C ILE A 116 -2.60 7.41 2.67
N PRO A 117 -1.60 7.77 3.48
CA PRO A 117 -1.32 9.16 3.72
C PRO A 117 -0.75 9.81 2.44
N LYS A 118 -1.18 11.05 2.14
CA LYS A 118 -0.79 11.76 0.90
C LYS A 118 0.73 11.88 0.73
N TRP A 119 1.49 11.88 1.82
CA TRP A 119 2.95 11.93 1.80
C TRP A 119 3.58 10.66 1.22
N MET A 120 2.89 9.51 1.23
CA MET A 120 3.42 8.25 0.72
C MET A 120 3.77 8.34 -0.78
N ASN A 121 2.91 8.99 -1.57
CA ASN A 121 3.15 9.17 -3.00
C ASN A 121 4.35 10.10 -3.27
N ASN A 122 4.50 11.14 -2.44
CA ASN A 122 5.67 12.00 -2.54
C ASN A 122 6.94 11.25 -2.13
N ALA A 123 6.88 10.49 -1.03
CA ALA A 123 8.00 9.68 -0.55
C ALA A 123 8.44 8.62 -1.58
N SER A 124 7.50 7.91 -2.23
CA SER A 124 7.85 6.94 -3.27
C SER A 124 8.51 7.59 -4.48
N GLN A 125 8.01 8.76 -4.91
CA GLN A 125 8.63 9.53 -5.98
C GLN A 125 10.04 10.00 -5.61
N VAL A 126 10.22 10.58 -4.42
CA VAL A 126 11.54 11.02 -3.93
C VAL A 126 12.51 9.84 -3.86
N THR A 127 12.07 8.70 -3.32
CA THR A 127 12.91 7.50 -3.24
C THR A 127 13.31 6.99 -4.62
N GLY A 128 12.39 7.02 -5.59
CA GLY A 128 12.68 6.69 -6.99
C GLY A 128 13.71 7.62 -7.62
N TRP A 129 13.59 8.93 -7.39
CA TRP A 129 14.56 9.92 -7.85
C TRP A 129 15.95 9.73 -7.22
N VAL A 130 16.01 9.45 -5.91
CA VAL A 130 17.26 9.16 -5.21
C VAL A 130 17.90 7.89 -5.76
N GLY A 131 17.12 6.83 -5.99
CA GLY A 131 17.60 5.59 -6.59
C GLY A 131 18.15 5.78 -8.00
N ALA A 132 17.42 6.52 -8.85
CA ALA A 132 17.87 6.86 -10.20
C ALA A 132 19.16 7.68 -10.20
N THR A 133 19.23 8.70 -9.35
CA THR A 133 20.42 9.56 -9.20
C THR A 133 21.62 8.76 -8.73
N THR A 134 21.43 7.87 -7.76
CA THR A 134 22.49 7.00 -7.24
C THR A 134 22.99 6.04 -8.33
N CYS A 135 22.08 5.49 -9.13
CA CYS A 135 22.44 4.62 -10.24
C CYS A 135 23.29 5.36 -11.29
N ILE A 136 22.90 6.58 -11.67
CA ILE A 136 23.67 7.42 -12.60
C ILE A 136 25.06 7.73 -12.05
N LEU A 137 25.16 8.13 -10.78
CA LEU A 137 26.44 8.41 -10.11
C LEU A 137 27.34 7.17 -10.08
N MET A 138 26.78 6.01 -9.78
CA MET A 138 27.55 4.76 -9.70
C MET A 138 28.12 4.38 -11.07
N VAL A 139 27.36 4.57 -12.15
CA VAL A 139 27.80 4.31 -13.53
C VAL A 139 28.91 5.26 -13.95
N ILE A 140 28.88 6.52 -13.51
CA ILE A 140 29.93 7.50 -13.79
C ILE A 140 31.23 7.13 -13.05
N LEU A 141 31.14 6.69 -11.79
CA LEU A 141 32.32 6.44 -10.94
C LEU A 141 32.96 5.06 -11.17
N VAL A 142 32.15 4.01 -11.33
CA VAL A 142 32.60 2.60 -11.39
C VAL A 142 32.57 2.07 -12.84
N GLY A 143 31.96 2.83 -13.75
CA GLY A 143 31.75 2.42 -15.13
C GLY A 143 30.50 1.54 -15.33
N PRO A 144 30.12 1.26 -16.59
CA PRO A 144 28.88 0.56 -16.93
C PRO A 144 28.81 -0.89 -16.43
N MET A 145 29.91 -1.48 -15.94
CA MET A 145 29.88 -2.82 -15.33
C MET A 145 29.08 -2.88 -14.02
N ALA A 146 28.91 -1.77 -13.30
CA ALA A 146 28.07 -1.73 -12.09
C ALA A 146 26.58 -1.99 -12.41
N LEU A 147 26.13 -1.65 -13.62
CA LEU A 147 24.76 -1.88 -14.10
C LEU A 147 24.48 -3.35 -14.42
N ALA A 148 25.51 -4.16 -14.69
CA ALA A 148 25.35 -5.58 -15.00
C ALA A 148 24.81 -6.38 -13.80
N GLY A 149 25.18 -5.99 -12.57
CA GLY A 149 24.65 -6.59 -11.35
C GLY A 149 23.14 -6.33 -11.18
N ALA A 150 22.69 -5.08 -11.37
CA ALA A 150 21.28 -4.73 -11.25
C ALA A 150 20.42 -5.25 -12.43
N GLY A 151 20.98 -5.26 -13.65
CA GLY A 151 20.31 -5.77 -14.85
C GLY A 151 20.07 -7.29 -14.82
N ALA A 152 20.97 -8.06 -14.19
CA ALA A 152 20.78 -9.51 -14.01
C ALA A 152 19.56 -9.84 -13.13
N PHE A 153 19.29 -9.06 -12.08
CA PHE A 153 18.11 -9.24 -11.23
C PHE A 153 16.79 -8.98 -11.96
N ILE A 154 16.76 -8.00 -12.87
CA ILE A 154 15.57 -7.70 -13.68
C ILE A 154 15.29 -8.85 -14.66
N LEU A 155 16.32 -9.42 -15.29
CA LEU A 155 16.15 -10.57 -16.20
C LEU A 155 15.70 -11.84 -15.47
N VAL A 156 16.15 -12.07 -14.23
CA VAL A 156 15.68 -13.19 -13.40
C VAL A 156 14.23 -12.97 -12.94
N SER A 157 13.77 -11.72 -12.79
CA SER A 157 12.41 -11.40 -12.35
C SER A 157 11.31 -11.69 -13.39
N PHE A 158 11.68 -11.85 -14.67
CA PHE A 158 10.77 -12.19 -15.77
C PHE A 158 10.74 -13.69 -16.12
N LYS A 159 11.37 -14.55 -15.31
CA LYS A 159 11.32 -16.01 -15.49
C LYS A 159 10.23 -16.64 -14.63
#